data_AF-A0A4V3BFH0-F1
#
_entry.id   AF-A0A4V3BFH0-F1
#
_cell.length_a   1.000
_cell.length_b   1.000
_cell.length_c   1.000
_cell.angle_alpha   90.00
_cell.angle_beta   90.00
_cell.angle_gamma   90.00
#
_symmetry.space_group_name_H-M   'P 1'
#
loop_
_entity.id
_entity.type
_entity.pdbx_description
1 polymer ?
#
loop_
_entity_poly.entity_id
_entity_poly.type
_entity_poly.pdbx_seq_one_letter_code
_entity_poly.pdbx_strand_id
1 'polypeptide(L)'
;MKSSFRIVFLVLGIIALMREAFFGLPVIGGSYVLSLAWAPLGTSILIYGIMLAVMLADRYGRSKELLWVPLIGMVFSIIAVVPFVAMVLHWVMTLILIYFIIRVMTLPNQVGNTHVYYGGDTDKTVNRRQY
;
A
#
# COMPACT_ATOMS: atom_id res chain seq x y z
N MET A 1 0.54 -11.36 -7.77
CA MET A 1 0.26 -10.10 -8.49
C MET A 1 1.05 -10.07 -9.77
N LYS A 2 0.64 -9.27 -10.76
CA LYS A 2 1.52 -8.94 -11.90
C LYS A 2 2.73 -8.15 -11.37
N SER A 3 3.90 -8.33 -11.99
CA SER A 3 5.15 -7.67 -11.55
C SER A 3 5.04 -6.15 -11.52
N SER A 4 4.36 -5.54 -12.50
CA SER A 4 4.16 -4.08 -12.56
C SER A 4 3.41 -3.54 -11.34
N PHE A 5 2.30 -4.17 -10.94
CA PHE A 5 1.53 -3.76 -9.76
C PHE A 5 2.33 -3.95 -8.46
N ARG A 6 3.11 -5.04 -8.34
CA ARG A 6 3.98 -5.22 -7.16
C ARG A 6 4.96 -4.07 -7.02
N ILE A 7 5.63 -3.68 -8.11
CA ILE A 7 6.60 -2.57 -8.09
C ILE A 7 5.91 -1.28 -7.68
N VAL A 8 4.73 -0.98 -8.24
CA VAL A 8 3.96 0.22 -7.87
C VAL A 8 3.62 0.23 -6.38
N PHE A 9 3.15 -0.89 -5.81
CA PHE A 9 2.83 -0.95 -4.38
C PHE A 9 4.07 -0.82 -3.49
N LEU A 10 5.21 -1.38 -3.90
CA LEU A 10 6.46 -1.23 -3.15
C LEU A 10 6.93 0.23 -3.16
N VAL A 11 6.91 0.88 -4.31
CA VAL A 11 7.30 2.29 -4.43
C VAL A 11 6.38 3.18 -3.59
N LEU A 12 5.07 3.04 -3.73
CA LEU A 12 4.11 3.80 -2.93
C LEU A 12 4.24 3.49 -1.43
N GLY A 13 4.42 2.22 -1.07
CA GLY A 13 4.59 1.78 0.30
C GLY A 13 5.86 2.33 0.96
N ILE A 14 6.98 2.37 0.23
CA ILE A 14 8.25 2.94 0.73
C ILE A 14 8.13 4.46 0.90
N ILE A 15 7.53 5.16 -0.06
CA ILE A 15 7.28 6.61 0.05
C ILE A 15 6.41 6.91 1.28
N ALA A 16 5.32 6.16 1.46
CA ALA A 16 4.45 6.30 2.62
C ALA A 16 5.21 5.99 3.91
N LEU A 17 5.99 4.91 3.96
CA LEU A 17 6.81 4.53 5.12
C LEU A 17 7.77 5.64 5.56
N MET A 18 8.55 6.18 4.62
CA MET A 18 9.53 7.23 4.94
C MET A 18 8.83 8.47 5.52
N ARG A 19 7.65 8.78 5.01
CA ARG A 19 6.87 9.95 5.42
C ARG A 19 6.23 9.77 6.78
N GLU A 20 5.65 8.61 7.06
CA GLU A 20 5.11 8.27 8.38
C GLU A 20 6.21 8.26 9.45
N ALA A 21 7.37 7.67 9.13
CA ALA A 21 8.52 7.67 10.05
C ALA A 21 9.01 9.10 10.34
N PHE A 22 9.02 9.98 9.34
CA PHE A 22 9.39 11.39 9.52
C PHE A 22 8.39 12.13 10.42
N PHE A 23 7.08 11.93 10.24
CA PHE A 23 6.07 12.57 11.09
C PHE A 23 5.96 11.96 12.49
N GLY A 24 6.41 10.72 12.67
CA GLY A 24 6.54 10.10 13.98
C GLY A 24 7.65 10.71 14.85
N LEU A 25 8.60 11.44 14.26
CA LEU A 25 9.70 12.04 15.02
C LEU A 25 9.15 13.08 16.03
N PRO A 26 9.53 12.96 17.32
CA PRO A 26 9.12 13.92 18.34
C PRO A 26 9.61 15.30 18.00
N VAL A 27 8.76 16.30 18.25
CA VAL A 27 9.02 17.74 18.01
C VAL A 27 9.16 18.10 16.53
N ILE A 28 9.98 17.40 15.76
CA ILE A 28 10.25 17.68 14.33
C ILE A 28 8.99 17.42 13.49
N GLY A 29 8.39 16.24 13.61
CA GLY A 29 7.21 15.87 12.83
C GLY A 29 6.01 16.76 13.17
N GLY A 30 5.75 16.95 14.46
CA GLY A 30 4.65 17.80 14.94
C GLY A 30 4.82 19.27 14.55
N SER A 31 6.01 19.84 14.70
CA SER A 31 6.27 21.24 14.31
C SER A 31 6.13 21.46 12.80
N TYR A 32 6.54 20.49 11.98
CA TYR A 32 6.37 20.54 10.52
C TYR A 32 4.89 20.51 10.10
N VAL A 33 4.07 19.66 10.74
CA VAL A 33 2.63 19.61 10.46
C VAL A 33 1.94 20.91 10.87
N LEU A 34 2.30 21.47 12.02
CA LEU A 34 1.75 22.73 12.53
C LEU A 34 2.16 23.94 11.67
N SER A 35 3.42 24.01 11.23
CA SER A 35 3.91 25.13 10.41
C SER A 35 3.28 25.20 9.03
N LEU A 36 2.77 24.06 8.53
CA LEU A 36 2.08 23.95 7.25
C LEU A 36 0.55 23.82 7.40
N ALA A 37 0.00 24.22 8.55
CA ALA A 37 -1.44 24.23 8.81
C ALA A 37 -2.14 22.91 8.46
N TRP A 38 -1.57 21.78 8.89
CA TRP A 38 -2.09 20.43 8.65
C TRP A 38 -2.17 19.99 7.17
N ALA A 39 -1.68 20.79 6.22
CA ALA A 39 -1.56 20.39 4.81
C ALA A 39 -0.81 19.06 4.61
N PRO A 40 0.23 18.73 5.40
CA PRO A 40 0.84 17.42 5.34
C PRO A 40 -0.18 16.29 5.57
N LEU A 41 -1.08 16.36 6.55
CA LEU A 41 -2.08 15.29 6.73
C LEU A 41 -2.96 15.07 5.49
N GLY A 42 -3.34 16.15 4.79
CA GLY A 42 -4.06 16.05 3.53
C GLY A 42 -3.30 15.26 2.46
N THR A 43 -2.00 15.49 2.35
CA THR A 43 -1.15 14.69 1.43
C THR A 43 -1.03 13.22 1.84
N SER A 44 -1.18 12.89 3.14
CA SER A 44 -1.19 11.48 3.61
C SER A 44 -2.43 10.78 3.06
N ILE A 45 -3.58 11.42 3.23
CA ILE A 45 -4.87 10.91 2.79
C ILE A 45 -4.84 10.67 1.28
N LEU A 46 -4.25 11.58 0.50
CA LEU A 46 -4.08 11.41 -0.94
C LEU A 46 -3.21 10.20 -1.31
N ILE A 47 -2.05 10.01 -0.65
CA ILE A 47 -1.18 8.86 -0.91
C ILE A 47 -1.92 7.55 -0.62
N TYR A 48 -2.58 7.45 0.52
CA TYR A 48 -3.37 6.26 0.87
C TYR A 48 -4.56 6.07 -0.07
N GLY A 49 -5.20 7.15 -0.53
CA GLY A 49 -6.24 7.10 -1.55
C GLY A 49 -5.73 6.56 -2.89
N ILE A 50 -4.55 6.98 -3.33
CA ILE A 50 -3.88 6.46 -4.54
C ILE A 50 -3.54 4.97 -4.35
N MET A 51 -2.97 4.59 -3.21
CA MET A 51 -2.70 3.18 -2.89
C MET A 51 -3.98 2.36 -2.97
N LEU A 52 -5.06 2.82 -2.34
CA LEU A 52 -6.36 2.17 -2.38
C LEU A 52 -6.87 2.02 -3.83
N ALA A 53 -6.82 3.09 -4.63
CA ALA A 53 -7.28 3.08 -6.01
C ALA A 53 -6.49 2.08 -6.87
N VAL A 54 -5.15 2.06 -6.76
CA VAL A 54 -4.30 1.10 -7.50
C VAL A 54 -4.58 -0.33 -7.05
N MET A 55 -4.80 -0.57 -5.75
CA MET A 55 -5.14 -1.90 -5.23
C MET A 55 -6.51 -2.38 -5.70
N LEU A 56 -7.50 -1.49 -5.81
CA LEU A 56 -8.81 -1.81 -6.37
C LEU A 56 -8.76 -2.06 -7.88
N ALA A 57 -7.85 -1.37 -8.60
CA ALA A 57 -7.64 -1.58 -10.03
C ALA A 57 -7.02 -2.96 -10.36
N ASP A 58 -6.30 -3.57 -9.41
CA ASP A 58 -5.74 -4.92 -9.54
C ASP A 58 -6.84 -6.00 -9.38
N ARG A 59 -7.61 -6.22 -10.46
CA ARG A 59 -8.80 -7.11 -10.43
C ARG A 59 -8.50 -8.56 -10.04
N TYR A 60 -7.33 -9.06 -10.43
CA TYR A 60 -6.99 -10.48 -10.30
C TYR A 60 -5.95 -10.75 -9.21
N GLY A 61 -5.24 -9.73 -8.74
CA GLY A 61 -4.24 -9.88 -7.69
C GLY A 61 -4.80 -10.13 -6.30
N ARG A 62 -3.99 -10.78 -5.47
CA ARG A 62 -4.22 -10.94 -4.03
C ARG A 62 -3.93 -9.67 -3.21
N SER A 63 -3.69 -8.55 -3.88
CA SER A 63 -3.52 -7.23 -3.25
C SER A 63 -4.74 -6.82 -2.41
N LYS A 64 -5.92 -7.36 -2.73
CA LYS A 64 -7.16 -7.17 -1.95
C LYS A 64 -7.05 -7.57 -0.47
N GLU A 65 -6.18 -8.54 -0.16
CA GLU A 65 -5.91 -8.97 1.23
C GLU A 65 -5.29 -7.85 2.09
N LEU A 66 -4.71 -6.83 1.46
CA LEU A 66 -4.00 -5.74 2.12
C LEU A 66 -4.75 -4.39 2.04
N LEU A 67 -5.98 -4.35 1.50
CA LEU A 67 -6.76 -3.11 1.34
C LEU A 67 -7.02 -2.37 2.65
N TRP A 68 -7.00 -3.10 3.77
CA TRP A 68 -7.16 -2.51 5.09
C TRP A 68 -6.03 -1.53 5.45
N VAL A 69 -4.82 -1.70 4.90
CA VAL A 69 -3.65 -0.84 5.20
C VAL A 69 -3.91 0.61 4.77
N PRO A 70 -4.22 0.92 3.49
CA PRO A 70 -4.53 2.29 3.10
C PRO A 70 -5.80 2.84 3.74
N LEU A 71 -6.80 2.00 4.07
CA LEU A 71 -8.00 2.44 4.78
C LEU A 71 -7.67 2.95 6.20
N ILE A 72 -6.90 2.16 6.96
CA ILE A 72 -6.44 2.58 8.29
C ILE A 72 -5.57 3.83 8.19
N GLY A 73 -4.69 3.92 7.18
CA GLY A 73 -3.86 5.09 6.96
C GLY A 73 -4.66 6.39 6.76
N MET A 74 -5.75 6.33 6.01
CA MET A 74 -6.66 7.48 5.87
C MET A 74 -7.34 7.84 7.18
N VAL A 75 -7.85 6.86 7.93
CA VAL A 75 -8.50 7.08 9.22
C VAL A 75 -7.52 7.69 10.22
N PHE A 76 -6.31 7.16 10.32
CA PHE A 76 -5.28 7.68 11.22
C PHE A 76 -4.87 9.09 10.83
N SER A 77 -4.81 9.41 9.54
CA SER A 77 -4.54 10.76 9.06
C SER A 77 -5.61 11.77 9.48
N ILE A 78 -6.87 11.37 9.60
CA ILE A 78 -7.96 12.22 10.09
C ILE A 78 -7.86 12.42 11.61
N ILE A 79 -7.49 11.38 12.37
CA ILE A 79 -7.36 11.44 13.83
C ILE A 79 -6.09 12.20 14.26
N ALA A 80 -5.06 12.20 13.41
CA ALA A 80 -3.75 12.84 13.62
C ALA A 80 -3.78 14.39 13.65
N VAL A 81 -4.95 15.03 13.75
CA VAL A 81 -5.04 16.49 13.96
C VAL A 81 -4.45 16.90 15.32
N VAL A 82 -4.59 16.05 16.34
CA VAL A 82 -4.05 16.29 17.69
C VAL A 82 -2.57 15.87 17.73
N PRO A 83 -1.60 16.79 17.96
CA PRO A 83 -0.17 16.50 17.76
C PRO A 83 0.40 15.31 18.55
N PHE A 84 0.05 15.18 19.83
CA PHE A 84 0.53 14.06 20.66
C PHE A 84 -0.05 12.71 20.19
N VAL A 85 -1.33 12.70 19.81
CA VAL A 85 -1.99 11.51 19.26
C VAL A 85 -1.38 11.17 17.90
N ALA A 86 -1.13 12.18 17.07
CA ALA A 86 -0.53 12.06 15.76
C ALA A 86 0.80 11.31 15.82
N MET A 87 1.69 11.67 16.75
CA MET A 87 2.99 11.01 16.89
C MET A 87 2.84 9.50 17.12
N VAL A 88 1.94 9.09 18.01
CA VAL A 88 1.70 7.66 18.27
C VAL A 88 1.13 6.98 17.03
N LEU A 89 0.15 7.60 16.37
CA LEU A 89 -0.48 7.05 15.16
C LEU A 89 0.51 6.90 14.00
N HIS A 90 1.43 7.86 13.81
CA HIS A 90 2.47 7.80 12.79
C HIS A 90 3.45 6.64 13.03
N TRP A 91 3.83 6.36 14.28
CA TRP A 91 4.63 5.17 14.61
C TRP A 91 3.87 3.87 14.36
N VAL A 92 2.59 3.81 14.75
CA VAL A 92 1.76 2.64 14.48
C VAL A 92 1.64 2.40 12.97
N MET A 93 1.38 3.45 12.16
CA MET A 93 1.36 3.34 10.70
C MET A 93 2.70 2.93 10.12
N THR A 94 3.81 3.43 10.67
CA THR A 94 5.16 3.05 10.24
C THR A 94 5.36 1.54 10.35
N LEU A 95 4.97 0.94 11.48
CA LEU A 95 5.05 -0.52 11.67
C LEU A 95 4.10 -1.29 10.74
N ILE A 96 2.88 -0.79 10.54
CA ILE A 96 1.91 -1.37 9.60
C ILE A 96 2.45 -1.35 8.16
N LEU A 97 3.14 -0.27 7.76
CA LEU A 97 3.71 -0.13 6.42
C LEU A 97 4.93 -1.02 6.21
N ILE A 98 5.77 -1.22 7.24
CA ILE A 98 6.84 -2.24 7.19
C ILE A 98 6.22 -3.62 6.93
N TYR A 99 5.19 -3.98 7.68
CA TYR A 99 4.45 -5.22 7.48
C TYR A 99 3.84 -5.31 6.07
N PHE A 100 3.23 -4.23 5.58
CA PHE A 100 2.66 -4.15 4.24
C PHE A 100 3.71 -4.44 3.16
N ILE A 101 4.88 -3.79 3.24
CA ILE A 101 5.98 -3.98 2.27
C ILE A 101 6.43 -5.43 2.26
N ILE A 102 6.68 -6.03 3.43
CA ILE A 102 7.08 -7.44 3.54
C ILE A 102 6.02 -8.33 2.89
N ARG A 103 4.73 -8.12 3.21
CA ARG A 103 3.64 -8.91 2.63
C ARG A 103 3.53 -8.76 1.13
N VAL A 104 3.70 -7.56 0.58
CA VAL A 104 3.70 -7.31 -0.87
C VAL A 104 4.81 -8.09 -1.57
N MET A 105 5.98 -8.24 -0.93
CA MET A 105 7.09 -9.03 -1.44
C MET A 105 6.78 -10.54 -1.42
N THR A 106 6.10 -11.03 -0.38
CA THR A 106 5.79 -12.47 -0.23
C THR A 106 4.55 -12.94 -0.98
N LEU A 107 3.66 -12.03 -1.42
CA LEU A 107 2.44 -12.42 -2.14
C LEU A 107 2.78 -13.17 -3.43
N PRO A 108 2.11 -14.29 -3.77
CA PRO A 108 2.48 -15.10 -4.93
C PRO A 108 2.30 -14.35 -6.25
N ASN A 109 3.15 -14.65 -7.24
CA ASN A 109 3.05 -14.10 -8.59
C ASN A 109 1.76 -14.57 -9.25
N GLN A 110 1.10 -13.67 -9.99
CA GLN A 110 -0.03 -14.06 -10.82
C GLN A 110 0.53 -14.55 -12.15
N VAL A 111 0.49 -15.86 -12.38
CA VAL A 111 0.75 -16.45 -13.68
C VAL A 111 -0.57 -16.40 -14.44
N GLY A 112 -0.65 -15.59 -15.50
CA GLY A 112 -1.86 -15.51 -16.32
C GLY A 112 -2.17 -16.85 -16.98
N ASN A 113 -3.46 -17.12 -17.25
CA ASN A 113 -3.85 -18.28 -18.04
C ASN A 113 -3.18 -18.19 -19.41
N THR A 114 -2.23 -19.09 -19.66
CA THR A 114 -1.63 -19.22 -20.98
C THR A 114 -2.56 -20.12 -21.79
N HIS A 115 -3.11 -19.62 -22.88
CA HIS A 115 -3.78 -20.47 -23.85
C HIS A 115 -2.68 -21.25 -24.59
N VAL A 116 -2.64 -22.56 -24.36
CA VAL A 116 -1.72 -23.43 -25.10
C VAL A 116 -2.47 -23.96 -26.31
N TYR A 117 -2.03 -23.56 -27.50
CA TYR A 117 -2.60 -24.06 -28.74
C TYR A 117 -2.10 -25.49 -28.97
N TYR A 118 -2.92 -26.48 -28.67
CA TYR A 118 -2.68 -27.84 -29.12
C TYR A 118 -3.18 -27.94 -30.55
N GLY A 119 -2.27 -28.17 -31.51
CA GLY A 119 -2.55 -28.25 -32.94
C GLY A 119 -3.53 -29.37 -33.30
N GLY A 120 -4.83 -29.11 -33.11
CA GLY A 120 -5.94 -30.02 -33.37
C GLY A 120 -7.09 -29.92 -32.36
N ASP A 121 -6.88 -29.30 -31.19
CA ASP A 121 -7.90 -29.19 -30.14
C ASP A 121 -7.76 -27.81 -29.47
N THR A 122 -8.55 -26.85 -29.94
CA THR A 122 -8.43 -25.45 -29.56
C THR A 122 -8.97 -25.21 -28.15
N ASP A 123 -8.20 -24.47 -27.35
CA ASP A 123 -8.60 -23.81 -26.11
C ASP A 123 -8.73 -24.64 -24.82
N LYS A 124 -7.66 -25.34 -24.46
CA LYS A 124 -7.48 -25.76 -23.05
C LYS A 124 -6.71 -24.67 -22.29
N THR A 125 -7.42 -23.96 -21.40
CA THR A 125 -6.79 -23.01 -20.47
C THR A 125 -6.02 -23.77 -19.38
N VAL A 126 -4.70 -23.78 -19.47
CA VAL A 126 -3.86 -24.52 -18.50
C VAL A 126 -3.52 -23.57 -17.33
N ASN A 127 -4.17 -23.78 -16.18
CA ASN A 127 -3.83 -23.11 -14.93
C ASN A 127 -2.52 -23.69 -14.36
N ARG A 128 -1.36 -23.21 -14.83
CA ARG A 128 -0.06 -23.63 -14.28
C ARG A 128 0.17 -22.98 -12.91
N ARG A 129 -0.31 -23.64 -11.85
CA ARG A 129 0.11 -23.33 -10.47
C ARG A 129 1.52 -23.90 -10.25
N GLN A 130 2.50 -23.04 -10.00
CA GLN A 130 3.80 -23.48 -9.50
C GLN A 130 3.72 -23.50 -7.98
N TYR A 131 4.00 -24.68 -7.41
CA TYR A 131 4.11 -24.93 -5.99
C TYR A 131 5.37 -24.27 -5.43
#